data_AF-A0A143PLX9-F1
#
_entry.id   AF-A0A143PLX9-F1
#
_cell.length_a   1.000
_cell.length_b   1.000
_cell.length_c   1.000
_cell.angle_alpha   90.00
_cell.angle_beta   90.00
_cell.angle_gamma   90.00
#
_symmetry.space_group_name_H-M   'P 1'
#
loop_
_entity.id
_entity.type
_entity.pdbx_description
1 polymer ?
#
loop_
_entity_poly.entity_id
_entity_poly.type
_entity_poly.pdbx_seq_one_letter_code
_entity_poly.pdbx_strand_id
1 'polypeptide(L)'
;MWFRSIFLKTLRDCRVAIVSWGLGIGVLTPLVFVVVPPLLADMGARAEVLALVRHPAMRLFAEPVDVLSPGGYATWRLSLVLPLLGIWALLAVSQTLRGEEESGALDVLLSVPRSRLRVATEKLAAMATALLLMGR
;
A
#
# COMPACT_ATOMS: atom_id res chain seq x y z
N MET A 1 11.09 12.78 -27.11
CA MET A 1 11.87 13.28 -25.94
C MET A 1 11.62 12.33 -24.75
N TRP A 2 11.97 11.05 -24.87
CA TRP A 2 13.17 10.37 -24.35
C TRP A 2 13.48 10.64 -22.86
N PHE A 3 13.10 9.68 -22.01
CA PHE A 3 13.24 9.68 -20.56
C PHE A 3 14.70 9.76 -20.10
N ARG A 4 15.04 10.84 -19.40
CA ARG A 4 16.39 11.19 -18.93
C ARG A 4 16.78 10.49 -17.61
N SER A 5 15.89 9.74 -16.96
CA SER A 5 16.21 8.94 -15.76
C SER A 5 15.31 7.70 -15.61
N ILE A 6 15.92 6.60 -15.15
CA ILE A 6 15.23 5.34 -14.83
C ILE A 6 14.22 5.57 -13.70
N PHE A 7 14.60 6.41 -12.72
CA PHE A 7 13.75 6.87 -11.62
C PHE A 7 12.38 7.42 -12.07
N LEU A 8 12.35 8.34 -13.04
CA LEU A 8 11.11 8.94 -13.53
C LEU A 8 10.24 7.94 -14.32
N LYS A 9 10.87 6.96 -14.99
CA LYS A 9 10.13 5.90 -15.67
C LYS A 9 9.48 4.97 -14.66
N THR A 10 10.20 4.52 -13.65
CA THR A 10 9.67 3.65 -12.58
C THR A 10 8.54 4.33 -11.80
N LEU A 11 8.69 5.62 -11.43
CA LEU A 11 7.60 6.38 -10.79
C LEU A 11 6.37 6.51 -11.68
N ARG A 12 6.57 6.66 -12.99
CA ARG A 12 5.47 6.78 -13.95
C ARG A 12 4.76 5.43 -14.13
N ASP A 13 5.48 4.32 -14.14
CA ASP A 13 4.88 2.99 -14.25
C ASP A 13 4.09 2.64 -12.97
N CYS A 14 4.59 3.05 -11.80
CA CYS A 14 3.88 2.92 -10.54
C CYS A 14 2.81 4.00 -10.28
N ARG A 15 2.59 4.97 -11.17
CA ARG A 15 1.69 6.11 -10.88
C ARG A 15 0.25 5.70 -10.63
N VAL A 16 -0.26 4.72 -11.37
CA VAL A 16 -1.63 4.23 -11.21
C VAL A 16 -1.77 3.52 -9.88
N ALA A 17 -0.76 2.73 -9.49
CA ALA A 17 -0.68 2.12 -8.18
C ALA A 17 -0.69 3.17 -7.06
N ILE A 18 0.18 4.17 -7.17
CA ILE A 18 0.34 5.24 -6.18
C ILE A 18 -0.97 6.03 -6.03
N VAL A 19 -1.56 6.43 -7.15
CA VAL A 19 -2.79 7.23 -7.18
C VAL A 19 -3.98 6.41 -6.72
N SER A 20 -4.16 5.17 -7.18
CA SER A 20 -5.32 4.34 -6.82
C SER A 20 -5.35 4.00 -5.34
N TRP A 21 -4.23 3.59 -4.77
CA TRP A 21 -4.16 3.26 -3.35
C TRP A 21 -4.05 4.50 -2.46
N GLY A 22 -3.34 5.55 -2.89
CA GLY A 22 -3.32 6.83 -2.19
C GLY A 22 -4.72 7.47 -2.11
N LEU A 23 -5.48 7.47 -3.20
CA LEU A 23 -6.89 7.87 -3.20
C LEU A 23 -7.74 6.91 -2.36
N GLY A 24 -7.55 5.60 -2.50
CA GLY A 24 -8.30 4.61 -1.75
C GLY A 24 -8.18 4.82 -0.24
N ILE A 25 -6.95 4.91 0.28
CA ILE A 25 -6.69 5.15 1.71
C ILE A 25 -7.12 6.56 2.13
N GLY A 26 -6.80 7.57 1.31
CA GLY A 26 -7.13 8.96 1.57
C GLY A 26 -8.64 9.24 1.60
N VAL A 27 -9.44 8.45 0.89
CA VAL A 27 -10.90 8.50 0.94
C VAL A 27 -11.46 7.60 2.04
N LEU A 28 -10.96 6.36 2.18
CA LEU A 28 -11.46 5.41 3.17
C LEU A 28 -11.25 5.89 4.60
N THR A 29 -10.12 6.51 4.90
CA THR A 29 -9.78 6.96 6.26
C THR A 29 -10.79 7.97 6.81
N PRO A 30 -11.04 9.13 6.17
CA PRO A 30 -12.08 10.05 6.64
C PRO A 30 -13.49 9.48 6.54
N LEU A 31 -13.77 8.62 5.55
CA LEU A 31 -15.08 7.99 5.39
C LEU A 31 -15.45 7.11 6.60
N VAL A 32 -14.49 6.39 7.17
CA VAL A 32 -14.69 5.59 8.39
C VAL A 32 -15.21 6.46 9.54
N PHE A 33 -14.66 7.66 9.73
CA PHE A 33 -15.10 8.59 10.78
C PHE A 33 -16.50 9.17 10.55
N VAL A 34 -17.00 9.15 9.31
CA VAL A 34 -18.35 9.60 8.96
C VAL A 34 -19.37 8.46 9.07
N VAL A 35 -19.01 7.27 8.60
CA VAL A 35 -19.94 6.13 8.44
C VAL A 35 -20.05 5.29 9.72
N VAL A 36 -18.97 5.14 10.48
CA VAL A 36 -18.94 4.24 11.65
C VAL A 36 -19.79 4.75 12.83
N PRO A 37 -19.82 6.05 13.19
CA PRO A 37 -20.67 6.50 14.29
C PRO A 37 -22.17 6.16 14.13
N PRO A 38 -22.84 6.44 12.99
CA PRO A 38 -24.23 6.05 12.80
C PRO A 38 -24.41 4.53 12.65
N LEU A 39 -23.45 3.82 12.06
CA LEU A 39 -23.48 2.35 11.98
C LEU A 39 -23.48 1.72 13.38
N LEU A 40 -22.63 2.21 14.27
CA LEU A 40 -22.55 1.72 15.65
C LEU A 40 -23.71 2.21 16.52
N ALA A 41 -24.59 3.09 16.04
CA ALA A 41 -25.82 3.41 16.76
C ALA A 41 -26.80 2.22 16.74
N ASP A 42 -26.71 1.35 15.72
CA ASP A 42 -27.49 0.12 15.62
C ASP A 42 -26.90 -0.99 16.50
N MET A 43 -27.76 -1.60 17.32
CA MET A 43 -27.34 -2.64 18.27
C MET A 43 -26.99 -3.97 17.58
N GLY A 44 -27.59 -4.27 16.43
CA GLY A 44 -27.28 -5.45 15.62
C GLY A 44 -25.90 -5.32 14.98
N ALA A 45 -25.61 -4.18 14.35
CA ALA A 45 -24.30 -3.89 13.77
C ALA A 45 -23.18 -3.94 14.82
N ARG A 46 -23.42 -3.44 16.04
CA ARG A 46 -22.47 -3.58 17.17
C ARG A 46 -22.17 -5.04 17.50
N ALA A 47 -23.19 -5.90 17.54
CA ALA A 47 -23.02 -7.32 17.83
C ALA A 47 -22.18 -8.02 16.76
N GLU A 48 -22.40 -7.69 15.49
CA GLU A 48 -21.60 -8.21 14.37
C GLU A 48 -20.13 -7.79 14.46
N VAL A 49 -19.86 -6.51 14.74
CA VAL A 49 -18.49 -6.02 14.93
C VAL A 49 -17.81 -6.75 16.08
N LEU A 50 -18.48 -6.94 17.21
CA LEU A 50 -17.95 -7.68 18.36
C LEU A 50 -17.72 -9.16 18.02
N ALA A 51 -18.60 -9.80 17.26
CA ALA A 51 -18.42 -11.17 16.80
C ALA A 51 -17.18 -11.29 15.90
N LEU A 52 -16.96 -10.32 15.01
CA LEU A 52 -15.81 -10.27 14.13
C LEU A 52 -14.50 -10.07 14.92
N VAL A 53 -14.51 -9.15 15.89
CA VAL A 53 -13.37 -8.87 16.78
C VAL A 53 -12.95 -10.10 17.60
N ARG A 54 -13.91 -10.92 18.03
CA ARG A 54 -13.66 -12.14 18.79
C ARG A 54 -13.05 -13.27 17.95
N HIS A 55 -13.09 -13.15 16.63
CA HIS A 55 -12.52 -14.16 15.76
C HIS A 55 -10.98 -14.18 15.90
N PRO A 56 -10.35 -15.35 16.16
CA PRO A 56 -8.92 -15.42 16.47
C PRO A 56 -8.02 -14.88 15.35
N ALA A 57 -8.44 -15.03 14.08
CA ALA A 57 -7.70 -14.46 12.95
C ALA A 57 -7.56 -12.93 13.01
N MET A 58 -8.49 -12.23 13.65
CA MET A 58 -8.46 -10.77 13.74
C MET A 58 -7.44 -10.27 14.76
N ARG A 59 -7.05 -11.11 15.73
CA ARG A 59 -6.03 -10.79 16.74
C ARG A 59 -4.60 -10.93 16.21
N LEU A 60 -4.42 -11.53 15.02
CA LEU A 60 -3.10 -11.68 14.40
C LEU A 60 -2.50 -10.35 13.92
N PHE A 61 -3.34 -9.34 13.67
CA PHE A 61 -2.94 -8.09 13.02
C PHE A 61 -3.01 -6.87 13.94
N ALA A 62 -3.93 -6.87 14.91
CA ALA A 62 -3.96 -5.89 15.99
C ALA A 62 -4.75 -6.40 17.20
N GLU A 63 -4.34 -6.02 18.41
CA GLU A 63 -5.18 -6.22 19.58
C GLU A 63 -6.38 -5.24 19.50
N PRO A 64 -7.62 -5.72 19.63
CA PRO A 64 -8.79 -4.87 19.51
C PRO A 64 -8.94 -4.02 20.77
N VAL A 65 -8.64 -2.73 20.65
CA VAL A 65 -8.80 -1.75 21.74
C VAL A 65 -9.94 -0.80 21.36
N ASP A 66 -10.95 -0.72 22.23
CA ASP A 66 -12.09 0.20 22.10
C ASP A 66 -12.74 0.24 20.70
N VAL A 67 -13.00 -0.93 20.12
CA VAL A 67 -13.48 -1.12 18.73
C VAL A 67 -14.89 -0.57 18.49
N LEU A 68 -15.59 -0.16 19.55
CA LEU A 68 -16.90 0.50 19.47
C LEU A 68 -16.78 2.02 19.43
N SER A 69 -15.57 2.57 19.53
CA SER A 69 -15.29 3.95 19.19
C SER A 69 -14.90 4.07 17.72
N PRO A 70 -15.18 5.21 17.06
CA PRO A 70 -14.74 5.44 15.69
C PRO A 70 -13.22 5.35 15.53
N GLY A 71 -12.46 5.81 16.54
CA GLY A 71 -10.99 5.75 16.54
C GLY A 71 -10.47 4.33 16.68
N GLY A 72 -10.96 3.57 17.66
CA GLY A 72 -10.55 2.18 17.87
C GLY A 72 -10.96 1.26 16.72
N TYR A 73 -12.15 1.47 16.15
CA TYR A 73 -12.57 0.77 14.94
C TYR A 73 -11.66 1.08 13.75
N ALA A 74 -11.34 2.35 13.52
CA ALA A 74 -10.46 2.77 12.42
C ALA A 74 -9.07 2.14 12.55
N THR A 75 -8.44 2.21 13.73
CA THR A 75 -7.13 1.61 13.97
C THR A 75 -7.14 0.11 13.78
N TRP A 76 -8.14 -0.59 14.33
CA TRP A 76 -8.27 -2.04 14.18
C TRP A 76 -8.56 -2.47 12.74
N ARG A 77 -9.30 -1.66 11.97
CA ARG A 77 -9.59 -1.97 10.55
C ARG A 77 -8.38 -1.68 9.66
N LEU A 78 -7.68 -0.58 9.89
CA LEU A 78 -6.52 -0.16 9.11
C LEU A 78 -5.30 -1.07 9.33
N SER A 79 -5.17 -1.69 10.51
CA SER A 79 -4.08 -2.63 10.81
C SER A 79 -4.08 -3.87 9.92
N LEU A 80 -5.24 -4.27 9.39
CA LEU A 80 -5.36 -5.34 8.39
C LEU A 80 -5.03 -4.85 6.97
N VAL A 81 -5.40 -3.61 6.65
CA VAL A 81 -5.29 -3.05 5.30
C VAL A 81 -3.84 -2.67 4.97
N LEU A 82 -3.11 -2.08 5.93
CA LEU A 82 -1.72 -1.63 5.77
C LEU A 82 -0.71 -2.75 5.40
N PRO A 83 -0.70 -3.94 6.02
CA PRO A 83 0.21 -5.00 5.62
C PRO A 83 -0.15 -5.60 4.26
N LEU A 84 -1.45 -5.73 3.92
CA LEU A 84 -1.90 -6.19 2.60
C LEU A 84 -1.43 -5.24 1.49
N LEU A 85 -1.53 -3.94 1.75
CA LEU A 85 -0.96 -2.88 0.93
C LEU A 85 0.55 -3.05 0.73
N GLY A 86 1.29 -3.32 1.80
CA GLY A 86 2.73 -3.55 1.73
C GLY A 86 3.09 -4.77 0.87
N ILE A 87 2.39 -5.90 1.06
CA ILE A 87 2.58 -7.11 0.25
C ILE A 87 2.28 -6.82 -1.23
N TRP A 88 1.16 -6.14 -1.49
CA TRP A 88 0.80 -5.77 -2.86
C TRP A 88 1.85 -4.87 -3.51
N ALA A 89 2.37 -3.88 -2.76
CA ALA A 89 3.43 -3.00 -3.25
C ALA A 89 4.69 -3.80 -3.61
N LEU A 90 5.12 -4.73 -2.76
CA LEU A 90 6.26 -5.62 -3.03
C LEU A 90 6.05 -6.48 -4.28
N LEU A 91 4.85 -7.03 -4.47
CA LEU A 91 4.51 -7.81 -5.67
C LEU A 91 4.51 -6.94 -6.93
N ALA A 92 4.01 -5.70 -6.84
CA ALA A 92 4.03 -4.75 -7.94
C ALA A 92 5.47 -4.40 -8.34
N VAL A 93 6.37 -4.17 -7.36
CA VAL A 93 7.80 -3.95 -7.63
C VAL A 93 8.40 -5.14 -8.37
N SER A 94 8.12 -6.35 -7.87
CA SER A 94 8.67 -7.58 -8.42
C SER A 94 8.23 -7.80 -9.87
N GLN A 95 6.97 -7.49 -10.20
CA GLN A 95 6.47 -7.57 -11.58
C GLN A 95 7.11 -6.53 -12.51
N THR A 96 7.32 -5.30 -12.04
CA THR A 96 8.03 -4.30 -12.86
C THR A 96 9.48 -4.70 -13.13
N LEU A 97 10.12 -5.41 -12.20
CA LEU A 97 11.49 -5.89 -12.37
C LEU A 97 11.55 -7.06 -13.37
N ARG A 98 10.64 -8.03 -13.24
CA ARG A 98 10.52 -9.17 -14.17
C ARG A 98 10.17 -8.74 -15.59
N GLY A 99 9.28 -7.78 -15.77
CA GLY A 99 8.95 -7.25 -17.10
C GLY A 99 10.15 -6.59 -17.81
N GLU A 100 11.10 -6.04 -17.05
CA GLU A 100 12.35 -5.51 -17.61
C GLU A 100 13.37 -6.61 -17.95
N GLU A 101 13.36 -7.73 -17.24
CA GLU A 101 14.15 -8.92 -17.57
C GLU A 101 13.60 -9.61 -18.83
N GLU A 102 12.30 -9.87 -18.91
CA GLU A 102 11.64 -10.55 -20.02
C GLU A 102 11.68 -9.74 -21.33
N SER A 103 11.69 -8.42 -21.25
CA SER A 103 11.80 -7.54 -22.43
C SER A 103 13.23 -7.39 -22.97
N GLY A 104 14.22 -8.02 -22.34
CA GLY A 104 15.64 -7.87 -22.70
C GLY A 104 16.20 -6.46 -22.45
N ALA A 105 15.42 -5.57 -21.83
CA ALA A 105 15.84 -4.23 -21.48
C ALA A 105 17.00 -4.25 -20.47
N LEU A 106 17.05 -5.29 -19.62
CA LEU A 106 18.15 -5.53 -18.69
C LEU A 106 19.45 -5.87 -19.43
N ASP A 107 19.41 -6.68 -20.49
CA ASP A 107 20.58 -7.00 -21.32
C ASP A 107 21.10 -5.77 -22.07
N VAL A 108 20.19 -4.93 -22.59
CA VAL A 108 20.55 -3.63 -23.20
C VAL A 108 21.16 -2.68 -22.16
N LEU A 109 20.65 -2.62 -20.93
CA LEU A 109 21.21 -1.82 -19.84
C LEU A 109 22.58 -2.34 -19.36
N LEU A 110 22.79 -3.65 -19.37
CA LEU A 110 24.06 -4.28 -18.99
C LEU A 110 25.13 -4.19 -20.09
N SER A 111 24.73 -3.95 -21.34
CA SER A 111 25.66 -3.65 -22.44
C SER A 111 26.30 -2.25 -22.32
N VAL A 112 25.75 -1.38 -21.47
CA VAL A 112 26.28 -0.03 -21.20
C VAL A 112 27.07 -0.08 -19.88
N PRO A 113 28.28 0.51 -19.79
CA PRO A 113 29.10 0.46 -18.58
C PRO A 113 28.51 1.40 -17.51
N ARG A 114 27.47 0.94 -16.81
CA ARG A 114 26.90 1.62 -15.63
C ARG A 114 26.86 0.66 -14.45
N SER A 115 27.16 1.18 -13.25
CA SER A 115 27.20 0.35 -12.06
C SER A 115 25.80 -0.18 -11.72
N ARG A 116 25.68 -1.50 -11.62
CA ARG A 116 24.43 -2.20 -11.28
C ARG A 116 23.84 -1.70 -9.96
N LEU A 117 24.72 -1.32 -9.02
CA LEU A 117 24.34 -0.72 -7.73
C LEU A 117 23.60 0.61 -7.88
N ARG A 118 24.00 1.48 -8.81
CA ARG A 118 23.35 2.79 -9.00
C ARG A 118 21.91 2.65 -9.48
N VAL A 119 21.66 1.70 -10.39
CA VAL A 119 20.30 1.40 -10.88
C VAL A 119 19.44 0.83 -9.76
N ALA A 120 19.99 -0.11 -8.98
CA ALA A 120 19.29 -0.69 -7.83
C ALA A 120 18.95 0.37 -6.78
N THR A 121 19.88 1.27 -6.44
CA THR A 121 19.66 2.35 -5.47
C THR A 121 18.64 3.38 -5.98
N GLU A 122 18.64 3.73 -7.26
CA GLU A 122 17.66 4.66 -7.83
C GLU A 122 16.25 4.07 -7.81
N LYS A 123 16.08 2.77 -8.09
CA LYS A 123 14.80 2.08 -7.99
C LYS A 123 14.32 1.95 -6.54
N LEU A 124 15.21 1.58 -5.63
CA LEU A 124 14.89 1.53 -4.20
C LEU A 124 14.47 2.89 -3.66
N ALA A 125 15.17 3.97 -4.03
CA ALA A 125 14.81 5.32 -3.64
C ALA A 125 13.45 5.76 -4.20
N ALA A 126 13.12 5.40 -5.46
CA ALA A 126 11.81 5.67 -6.04
C ALA A 126 10.69 5.00 -5.25
N MET A 127 10.90 3.74 -4.86
CA MET A 127 9.93 2.96 -4.11
C MET A 127 9.76 3.46 -2.68
N ALA A 128 10.86 3.78 -2.00
CA ALA A 128 10.84 4.38 -0.67
C ALA A 128 10.07 5.71 -0.69
N THR A 129 10.26 6.53 -1.72
CA THR A 129 9.53 7.79 -1.88
C THR A 129 8.03 7.56 -2.12
N ALA A 130 7.67 6.57 -2.94
CA ALA A 130 6.28 6.19 -3.18
C ALA A 130 5.59 5.71 -1.89
N LEU A 131 6.26 4.88 -1.08
CA LEU A 131 5.77 4.43 0.22
C LEU A 131 5.64 5.58 1.22
N LEU A 132 6.61 6.50 1.26
CA LEU A 132 6.56 7.69 2.11
C LEU A 132 5.41 8.64 1.73
N LEU A 133 5.13 8.78 0.43
CA LEU A 133 3.99 9.57 -0.04
C LEU A 133 2.64 8.92 0.28
N MET A 134 2.59 7.59 0.37
CA MET A 134 1.40 6.85 0.79
C MET A 134 1.17 6.84 2.29
N GLY A 135 2.24 6.85 3.07
CA GLY A 135 2.19 6.76 4.54
C GLY A 135 1.99 8.10 5.26
N ARG A 136 1.81 9.21 4.53
CA ARG A 136 1.45 10.53 5.09
C ARG A 136 -0.01 10.83 4.84
#